data_AF-A0A352J421-F1
#
_entry.id   AF-A0A352J421-F1
#
_cell.length_a   1.000
_cell.length_b   1.000
_cell.length_c   1.000
_cell.angle_alpha   90.00
_cell.angle_beta   90.00
_cell.angle_gamma   90.00
#
_symmetry.space_group_name_H-M   'P 1'
#
loop_
_entity.id
_entity.type
_entity.pdbx_description
1 polymer ?
#
loop_
_entity_poly.entity_id
_entity_poly.type
_entity_poly.pdbx_seq_one_letter_code
_entity_poly.pdbx_strand_id
1 'polypeptide(L)'
;LSSFAAEMLRLNTAIDNTNQQVKQLVLIDELARTTNPEEGKAIMCGILDFFIQHNVQSLITTHYSIGIPCRKLRVKGFTENRNNEKITVANINSFIDYSLEETAEKEVPHEALKIAEIIGVNETILERIKKYIE
;
A
#
# COMPACT_ATOMS: atom_id res chain seq x y z
N LEU A 1 -15.76 17.11 -11.66
CA LEU A 1 -16.05 15.96 -10.78
C LEU A 1 -14.84 15.77 -9.87
N SER A 2 -15.00 15.63 -8.56
CA SER A 2 -13.88 15.28 -7.67
C SER A 2 -13.25 13.95 -8.11
N SER A 3 -11.92 13.81 -8.01
CA SER A 3 -11.21 12.55 -8.32
C SER A 3 -11.80 11.36 -7.56
N PHE A 4 -12.14 11.58 -6.29
CA PHE A 4 -12.81 10.60 -5.44
C PHE A 4 -14.20 10.21 -5.96
N ALA A 5 -15.01 11.18 -6.38
CA ALA A 5 -16.34 10.89 -6.92
C ALA A 5 -16.27 10.07 -8.21
N ALA A 6 -15.29 10.35 -9.09
CA ALA A 6 -15.07 9.57 -10.30
C ALA A 6 -14.64 8.13 -9.99
N GLU A 7 -13.79 7.94 -8.97
CA GLU A 7 -13.37 6.63 -8.47
C GLU A 7 -14.56 5.82 -7.94
N MET A 8 -15.39 6.42 -7.07
CA MET A 8 -16.58 5.76 -6.51
C MET A 8 -17.58 5.38 -7.60
N LEU A 9 -17.80 6.23 -8.61
CA LEU A 9 -18.70 5.91 -9.72
C LEU A 9 -18.17 4.75 -10.59
N ARG A 10 -16.86 4.59 -10.74
CA ARG A 10 -16.27 3.45 -11.47
C ARG A 10 -16.47 2.13 -10.72
N LEU A 11 -16.52 2.16 -9.39
CA LEU A 11 -16.80 0.96 -8.60
C LEU A 11 -18.21 0.40 -8.88
N ASN A 12 -19.18 1.25 -9.20
CA ASN A 12 -20.53 0.79 -9.57
C ASN A 12 -20.47 -0.19 -10.75
N THR A 13 -19.64 0.08 -11.77
CA THR A 13 -19.47 -0.84 -12.90
C THR A 13 -18.95 -2.21 -12.46
N ALA A 14 -17.99 -2.26 -11.53
CA ALA A 14 -17.46 -3.53 -11.02
C ALA A 14 -18.51 -4.30 -10.20
N ILE A 15 -19.32 -3.59 -9.41
CA ILE A 15 -20.41 -4.18 -8.62
C ILE A 15 -21.51 -4.71 -9.55
N ASP A 16 -21.94 -3.92 -10.54
CA ASP A 16 -22.96 -4.31 -11.51
C ASP A 16 -22.53 -5.53 -12.32
N ASN A 17 -21.28 -5.56 -12.80
CA ASN A 17 -20.71 -6.73 -13.47
C ASN A 17 -20.72 -7.97 -12.56
N THR A 18 -20.43 -7.81 -11.26
CA THR A 18 -20.47 -8.91 -10.29
C THR A 18 -21.89 -9.45 -10.14
N ASN A 19 -22.87 -8.56 -9.98
CA ASN A 19 -24.29 -8.92 -9.87
C ASN A 19 -24.83 -9.61 -11.12
N GLN A 20 -24.34 -9.23 -12.30
CA GLN A 20 -24.66 -9.83 -13.59
C GLN A 20 -23.85 -11.11 -13.89
N GLN A 21 -23.02 -11.57 -12.96
CA GLN A 21 -22.15 -12.74 -13.11
C GLN A 21 -21.19 -12.64 -14.31
N VAL A 22 -20.78 -11.43 -14.66
CA VAL A 22 -19.79 -11.16 -15.71
C VAL A 22 -18.39 -11.50 -15.16
N LYS A 23 -17.63 -12.30 -15.91
CA LYS A 23 -16.22 -12.57 -15.57
C LYS A 23 -15.41 -11.29 -15.72
N GLN A 24 -14.70 -10.90 -14.66
CA GLN A 24 -13.90 -9.69 -14.64
C GLN A 24 -12.64 -9.85 -13.78
N LEU A 25 -11.62 -9.06 -14.14
CA LEU A 25 -10.44 -8.82 -13.31
C LEU A 25 -10.47 -7.36 -12.88
N VAL A 26 -10.58 -7.11 -11.58
CA VAL A 26 -10.65 -5.75 -11.03
C VAL A 26 -9.28 -5.33 -10.53
N LEU A 27 -8.72 -4.27 -11.11
CA LEU A 27 -7.43 -3.69 -10.72
C LEU A 27 -7.68 -2.31 -10.10
N ILE A 28 -7.26 -2.13 -8.85
CA ILE A 28 -7.45 -0.86 -8.14
C ILE A 28 -6.11 -0.37 -7.61
N ASP A 29 -5.80 0.88 -7.92
CA ASP A 29 -4.59 1.53 -7.43
C ASP A 29 -4.96 2.55 -6.34
N GLU A 30 -4.60 2.25 -5.09
CA GLU A 30 -4.77 3.11 -3.91
C GLU A 30 -6.17 3.71 -3.73
N LEU A 31 -7.18 2.83 -3.58
CA LEU A 31 -8.58 3.26 -3.43
C LEU A 31 -8.76 4.31 -2.33
N ALA A 32 -9.50 5.38 -2.63
CA ALA A 32 -9.88 6.38 -1.65
C ALA A 32 -8.67 7.03 -0.93
N ARG A 33 -7.51 7.16 -1.61
CA ARG A 33 -6.34 7.84 -1.05
C ARG A 33 -6.57 9.34 -0.78
N THR A 34 -7.46 9.99 -1.51
CA THR A 34 -7.66 11.44 -1.41
C THR A 34 -8.68 11.88 -0.35
N THR A 35 -9.18 10.96 0.48
CA THR A 35 -10.12 11.29 1.57
C THR A 35 -9.46 11.17 2.94
N ASN A 36 -10.23 11.39 4.01
CA ASN A 36 -9.80 11.13 5.38
C ASN A 36 -9.34 9.66 5.53
N PRO A 37 -8.17 9.38 6.14
CA PRO A 37 -7.63 8.02 6.27
C PRO A 37 -8.57 7.01 6.93
N GLU A 38 -9.38 7.43 7.91
CA GLU A 38 -10.36 6.56 8.57
C GLU A 38 -11.47 6.14 7.60
N GLU A 39 -12.03 7.11 6.87
CA GLU A 39 -13.06 6.86 5.86
C GLU A 39 -12.50 6.04 4.69
N GLY A 40 -11.31 6.38 4.20
CA GLY A 40 -10.66 5.66 3.10
C GLY A 40 -10.40 4.20 3.45
N LYS A 41 -9.94 3.94 4.67
CA LYS A 41 -9.79 2.57 5.19
C LYS A 41 -11.14 1.85 5.28
N ALA A 42 -12.19 2.50 5.77
CA ALA A 42 -13.52 1.91 5.87
C ALA A 42 -14.10 1.54 4.49
N ILE A 43 -13.95 2.44 3.50
CA ILE A 43 -14.36 2.21 2.11
C ILE A 43 -13.61 1.00 1.53
N MET A 44 -12.28 0.98 1.67
CA MET A 44 -11.47 -0.14 1.19
C MET A 44 -11.89 -1.47 1.82
N CYS A 45 -12.12 -1.49 3.14
CA CYS A 45 -12.60 -2.68 3.84
C CYS A 45 -13.97 -3.15 3.31
N GLY A 46 -14.92 -2.25 3.09
CA GLY A 46 -16.24 -2.61 2.55
C GLY A 46 -16.17 -3.19 1.13
N ILE A 47 -15.33 -2.63 0.27
CA ILE A 47 -15.13 -3.16 -1.09
C ILE A 47 -14.44 -4.52 -1.07
N LEU A 48 -13.44 -4.71 -0.22
CA LEU A 48 -12.77 -6.01 -0.06
C LEU A 48 -13.72 -7.08 0.46
N ASP A 49 -14.53 -6.78 1.47
CA ASP A 49 -15.54 -7.72 1.98
C ASP A 49 -16.51 -8.15 0.87
N PHE A 50 -17.02 -7.20 0.09
CA PHE A 50 -17.89 -7.49 -1.06
C PHE A 50 -17.19 -8.40 -2.10
N PHE A 51 -15.96 -8.08 -2.49
CA PHE A 51 -15.21 -8.88 -3.47
C PHE A 51 -14.90 -10.29 -2.98
N ILE A 52 -14.59 -10.45 -1.69
CA ILE A 52 -14.34 -11.76 -1.07
C ILE A 52 -15.63 -12.60 -1.09
N GLN A 53 -16.75 -12.03 -0.64
CA GLN A 53 -18.04 -12.73 -0.60
C GLN A 53 -18.50 -13.21 -1.99
N HIS A 54 -18.18 -12.45 -3.03
CA HIS A 54 -18.59 -12.76 -4.41
C HIS A 54 -17.49 -13.44 -5.23
N ASN A 55 -16.38 -13.84 -4.62
CA ASN A 55 -15.21 -14.45 -5.29
C ASN A 55 -14.72 -13.65 -6.52
N VAL A 56 -14.69 -12.32 -6.42
CA VAL A 56 -14.24 -11.44 -7.50
C VAL A 56 -12.73 -11.50 -7.62
N GLN A 57 -12.23 -11.83 -8.82
CA GLN A 57 -10.80 -11.80 -9.10
C GLN A 57 -10.30 -10.35 -9.12
N SER A 58 -9.45 -9.99 -8.15
CA SER A 58 -8.98 -8.62 -7.98
C SER A 58 -7.52 -8.52 -7.53
N LEU A 59 -6.88 -7.41 -7.89
CA LEU A 59 -5.56 -6.98 -7.40
C LEU A 59 -5.66 -5.51 -6.98
N ILE A 60 -5.31 -5.24 -5.73
CA ILE A 60 -5.52 -3.94 -5.10
C ILE A 60 -4.25 -3.50 -4.38
N THR A 61 -3.77 -2.29 -4.66
CA THR A 61 -2.68 -1.65 -3.92
C THR A 61 -3.25 -0.70 -2.86
N THR A 62 -2.58 -0.59 -1.72
CA THR A 62 -3.02 0.31 -0.65
C THR A 62 -1.91 0.56 0.37
N HIS A 63 -1.94 1.75 0.96
CA HIS A 63 -1.16 2.09 2.15
C HIS A 63 -1.92 1.86 3.46
N TYR A 64 -3.20 1.49 3.40
CA TYR A 64 -3.98 1.21 4.61
C TYR A 64 -3.60 -0.15 5.20
N SER A 65 -3.42 -0.21 6.52
CA SER A 65 -3.32 -1.50 7.22
C SER A 65 -4.71 -2.13 7.34
N ILE A 66 -4.92 -3.24 6.63
CA ILE A 66 -6.22 -3.91 6.50
C ILE A 66 -6.26 -5.18 7.36
N GLY A 67 -7.29 -5.31 8.19
CA GLY A 67 -7.48 -6.46 9.07
C GLY A 67 -8.23 -7.65 8.45
N ILE A 68 -8.81 -7.46 7.26
CA ILE A 68 -9.60 -8.49 6.56
C ILE A 68 -8.68 -9.68 6.17
N PRO A 69 -9.14 -10.92 6.35
CA PRO A 69 -8.42 -12.11 5.91
C PRO A 69 -8.44 -12.19 4.38
N CYS A 70 -7.32 -11.86 3.76
CA CYS A 70 -7.09 -12.00 2.34
C CYS A 70 -5.60 -12.29 2.11
N ARG A 71 -5.24 -12.73 0.90
CA ARG A 71 -3.84 -12.86 0.50
C ARG A 71 -3.20 -11.48 0.42
N LYS A 72 -2.16 -11.25 1.22
CA LYS A 72 -1.46 -9.96 1.29
C LYS A 72 -0.03 -10.13 0.79
N LEU A 73 0.34 -9.24 -0.13
CA LEU A 73 1.70 -9.16 -0.65
C LEU A 73 2.27 -7.82 -0.25
N ARG A 74 3.56 -7.81 0.10
CA ARG A 74 4.33 -6.57 0.25
C ARG A 74 5.57 -6.62 -0.63
N VAL A 75 6.10 -5.45 -0.97
CA VAL A 75 7.45 -5.34 -1.50
C VAL A 75 8.42 -5.73 -0.39
N LYS A 76 9.38 -6.60 -0.71
CA LYS A 76 10.39 -7.07 0.25
C LYS A 76 11.27 -5.94 0.79
N GLY A 77 11.42 -4.87 0.01
CA GLY A 77 11.85 -3.57 0.51
C GLY A 77 13.35 -3.42 0.57
N PHE A 78 13.81 -2.58 1.50
CA PHE A 78 15.22 -2.20 1.58
C PHE A 78 16.15 -3.40 1.90
N THR A 79 17.13 -3.62 1.03
CA THR A 79 18.17 -4.66 1.18
C THR A 79 19.47 -4.04 1.69
N GLU A 80 20.03 -4.63 2.74
CA GLU A 80 21.33 -4.19 3.26
C GLU A 80 22.44 -4.36 2.21
N ASN A 81 23.28 -3.33 2.14
CA ASN A 81 24.33 -3.23 1.16
C ASN A 81 25.44 -4.25 1.43
N ARG A 82 25.44 -5.33 0.65
CA ARG A 82 26.44 -6.40 0.77
C ARG A 82 27.84 -6.01 0.30
N ASN A 83 27.98 -4.90 -0.44
CA ASN A 83 29.21 -4.52 -1.14
C ASN A 83 29.89 -3.25 -0.58
N ASN A 84 29.48 -2.73 0.59
CA ASN A 84 29.99 -1.48 1.18
C ASN A 84 29.90 -0.25 0.27
N GLU A 85 29.02 -0.25 -0.74
CA GLU A 85 28.82 0.94 -1.59
C GLU A 85 28.23 2.10 -0.78
N LYS A 86 28.62 3.35 -1.07
CA LYS A 86 27.95 4.48 -0.42
C LYS A 86 26.56 4.62 -1.03
N ILE A 87 25.52 4.49 -0.21
CA ILE A 87 24.16 4.77 -0.65
C ILE A 87 23.98 6.29 -0.71
N THR A 88 23.38 6.73 -1.80
CA THR A 88 23.13 8.11 -2.18
C THR A 88 21.71 8.20 -2.75
N VAL A 89 21.18 9.42 -2.87
CA VAL A 89 19.88 9.64 -3.52
C VAL A 89 19.85 9.06 -4.95
N ALA A 90 20.99 9.02 -5.65
CA ALA A 90 21.07 8.54 -7.02
C ALA A 90 21.01 7.01 -7.17
N ASN A 91 21.48 6.25 -6.18
CA ASN A 91 21.56 4.79 -6.24
C ASN A 91 20.67 4.07 -5.23
N ILE A 92 19.89 4.79 -4.41
CA ILE A 92 19.05 4.18 -3.38
C ILE A 92 18.05 3.15 -3.92
N ASN A 93 17.50 3.38 -5.11
CA ASN A 93 16.59 2.44 -5.77
C ASN A 93 17.26 1.09 -6.09
N SER A 94 18.59 1.04 -6.23
CA SER A 94 19.34 -0.20 -6.44
C SER A 94 19.43 -1.07 -5.17
N PHE A 95 19.10 -0.50 -4.01
CA PHE A 95 19.07 -1.17 -2.70
C PHE A 95 17.64 -1.51 -2.26
N ILE A 96 16.67 -1.47 -3.17
CA ILE A 96 15.30 -1.90 -2.89
C ILE A 96 15.03 -3.18 -3.68
N ASP A 97 14.73 -4.26 -2.97
CA ASP A 97 14.23 -5.50 -3.54
C ASP A 97 12.73 -5.35 -3.83
N TYR A 98 12.40 -5.04 -5.09
CA TYR A 98 11.02 -4.87 -5.56
C TYR A 98 10.24 -6.19 -5.71
N SER A 99 10.82 -7.34 -5.34
CA SER A 99 10.07 -8.59 -5.35
C SER A 99 8.94 -8.58 -4.31
N LEU A 100 7.86 -9.28 -4.63
CA LEU A 100 6.70 -9.40 -3.75
C LEU A 100 6.84 -10.64 -2.88
N GLU A 101 6.65 -10.48 -1.57
CA GLU A 101 6.57 -11.57 -0.62
C GLU A 101 5.21 -11.57 0.09
N GLU A 102 4.73 -12.76 0.43
CA GLU A 102 3.49 -12.91 1.18
C GLU A 102 3.73 -12.58 2.64
N THR A 103 2.85 -11.77 3.23
CA THR A 103 3.01 -11.31 4.61
C THR A 103 1.73 -11.56 5.42
N ALA A 104 1.93 -12.08 6.63
CA ALA A 104 0.91 -12.17 7.67
C ALA A 104 0.98 -10.98 8.64
N GLU A 105 2.02 -10.15 8.54
CA GLU A 105 2.31 -9.09 9.49
C GLU A 105 1.30 -7.95 9.39
N LYS A 106 0.94 -7.41 10.56
CA LYS A 106 0.20 -6.14 10.70
C LYS A 106 1.14 -4.92 10.69
N GLU A 107 2.44 -5.15 10.89
CA GLU A 107 3.45 -4.11 11.04
C GLU A 107 4.02 -3.71 9.68
N VAL A 108 3.98 -2.40 9.43
CA VAL A 108 4.58 -1.77 8.26
C VAL A 108 6.05 -1.54 8.61
N PRO A 109 7.02 -2.07 7.86
CA PRO A 109 8.42 -1.84 8.16
C PRO A 109 8.76 -0.34 8.04
N HIS A 110 9.53 0.18 9.01
CA HIS A 110 9.94 1.59 9.10
C HIS A 110 11.05 1.97 8.09
N GLU A 111 10.89 1.56 6.83
CA GLU A 111 11.91 1.71 5.78
C GLU A 111 12.17 3.17 5.44
N ALA A 112 11.15 4.03 5.50
CA ALA A 112 11.28 5.46 5.22
C ALA A 112 12.27 6.14 6.18
N LEU A 113 12.26 5.77 7.47
CA LEU A 113 13.20 6.31 8.45
C LEU A 113 14.62 5.82 8.19
N LYS A 114 14.79 4.52 7.89
CA LYS A 114 16.09 3.93 7.52
C LYS A 114 16.68 4.63 6.29
N ILE A 115 15.86 4.85 5.26
CA ILE A 115 16.24 5.59 4.05
C ILE A 115 16.67 7.02 4.40
N ALA A 116 15.89 7.72 5.24
CA ALA A 116 16.20 9.08 5.68
C ALA A 116 17.55 9.16 6.42
N GLU A 117 17.85 8.19 7.29
CA GLU A 117 19.16 8.07 7.95
C GLU A 117 20.29 7.89 6.93
N ILE A 118 20.11 6.99 5.96
CA ILE A 118 21.12 6.66 4.97
C ILE A 118 21.47 7.83 4.04
N ILE A 119 20.45 8.60 3.61
CA ILE A 119 20.67 9.75 2.71
C ILE A 119 21.18 10.99 3.45
N GLY A 120 21.34 10.92 4.78
CA GLY A 120 21.89 11.99 5.59
C GLY A 120 20.89 13.10 5.93
N VAL A 121 19.61 12.76 6.14
CA VAL A 121 18.65 13.71 6.74
C VAL A 121 19.19 14.16 8.10
N ASN A 122 18.96 15.43 8.44
CA ASN A 122 19.47 16.03 9.66
C ASN A 122 19.12 15.22 10.94
N GLU A 123 20.12 14.93 11.76
CA GLU A 123 19.98 14.10 12.97
C GLU A 123 18.93 14.67 13.94
N THR A 124 18.89 15.98 14.16
CA THR A 124 17.90 16.63 15.02
C THR A 124 16.47 16.41 14.53
N ILE A 125 16.25 16.34 13.22
CA ILE A 125 14.95 16.00 12.63
C ILE A 125 14.64 14.52 12.83
N LEU A 126 15.61 13.63 12.56
CA LEU A 126 15.45 12.18 12.73
C LEU A 126 15.11 11.81 14.19
N GLU A 127 15.78 12.42 15.17
CA GLU A 127 15.48 12.25 16.59
C GLU A 127 14.06 12.71 16.96
N ARG A 128 13.55 13.76 16.31
CA ARG A 128 12.17 14.21 16.51
C ARG A 128 11.18 13.25 15.88
N ILE A 129 11.44 12.77 14.67
CA ILE A 129 10.58 11.80 13.97
C ILE A 129 10.45 10.51 14.79
N LYS A 130 11.56 10.01 15.34
CA LYS A 130 11.58 8.81 16.21
C LYS A 130 10.67 8.90 17.44
N LYS A 131 10.22 10.10 17.85
CA LYS A 131 9.26 10.27 18.95
C LYS A 131 7.80 10.04 18.54
N TYR A 132 7.51 10.04 17.24
CA TYR A 132 6.17 9.88 16.68
C TYR A 132 5.98 8.52 15.98
N ILE A 133 7.03 7.72 15.92
CA ILE A 133 7.00 6.37 15.39
C ILE A 133 7.07 5.42 16.60
N GLU A 134 6.00 4.66 16.82
CA GLU A 134 5.98 3.55 17.79
C GLU A 134 6.67 2.30 17.20
#